data_AF-A0A7R9M1D8-F1
#
_entry.id   AF-A0A7R9M1D8-F1
#
_cell.length_a   1.000
_cell.length_b   1.000
_cell.length_c   1.000
_cell.angle_alpha   90.00
_cell.angle_beta   90.00
_cell.angle_gamma   90.00
#
_symmetry.space_group_name_H-M   'P 1'
#
loop_
_entity.id
_entity.type
_entity.pdbx_description
1 polymer ?
#
loop_
_entity_poly.entity_id
_entity_poly.type
_entity_poly.pdbx_seq_one_letter_code
_entity_poly.pdbx_strand_id
1 'polypeptide(L)'
;LKPDIIFTDQFITVPAIDTAGIPWVWWCSPNPLVFLDDDKLTPPGCSGLPASGPIAEWQAFRSAVNEASEETWNYWNSYCVAKGVKPLNKYKYLNFSPYLNIYGFPLELDYTDIRPLPPNWHQFDNLKRTDRDITFEIPVPLRDRPGK
;
A
#
# COMPACT_ATOMS: atom_id res chain seq x y z
N LEU A 1 9.58 25.20 -5.67
CA LEU A 1 8.53 24.83 -6.64
C LEU A 1 7.17 25.07 -5.97
N LYS A 2 6.13 25.48 -6.70
CA LYS A 2 4.75 25.66 -6.20
C LYS A 2 3.83 24.75 -7.00
N PRO A 3 3.87 23.42 -6.79
CA PRO A 3 3.03 22.51 -7.54
C PRO A 3 1.57 22.69 -7.14
N ASP A 4 0.66 22.50 -8.08
CA ASP A 4 -0.78 22.49 -7.80
C ASP A 4 -1.22 21.21 -7.08
N ILE A 5 -0.53 20.09 -7.36
CA ILE A 5 -0.77 18.77 -6.77
C ILE A 5 0.56 18.05 -6.52
N ILE A 6 0.66 17.32 -5.41
CA ILE A 6 1.77 16.40 -5.12
C ILE A 6 1.31 14.96 -5.38
N PHE A 7 2.17 14.16 -6.02
CA PHE A 7 1.95 12.74 -6.20
C PHE A 7 3.00 11.96 -5.39
N THR A 8 2.56 10.98 -4.60
CA THR A 8 3.47 10.24 -3.73
C THR A 8 3.11 8.76 -3.63
N ASP A 9 4.13 7.91 -3.75
CA ASP A 9 4.06 6.47 -3.50
C ASP A 9 5.11 6.17 -2.42
N GLN A 10 4.64 6.13 -1.17
CA GLN A 10 5.47 5.99 0.03
C GLN A 10 4.75 5.10 1.04
N PHE A 11 5.52 4.37 1.84
CA PHE A 11 5.00 3.44 2.84
C PHE A 11 4.80 4.08 4.23
N ILE A 12 5.20 5.34 4.35
CA ILE A 12 5.17 6.11 5.59
C ILE A 12 4.63 7.51 5.31
N THR A 13 4.00 8.12 6.31
CA THR A 13 3.64 9.53 6.29
C THR A 13 4.87 10.38 6.03
N VAL A 14 4.80 11.33 5.10
CA VAL A 14 5.89 12.26 4.84
C VAL A 14 5.45 13.62 5.39
N PRO A 15 5.96 14.08 6.56
CA PRO A 15 5.46 15.30 7.19
C PRO A 15 5.51 16.54 6.31
N ALA A 16 6.52 16.62 5.42
CA ALA A 16 6.63 17.70 4.46
C ALA A 16 5.47 17.74 3.44
N ILE A 17 4.86 16.59 3.10
CA ILE A 17 3.70 16.51 2.21
C ILE A 17 2.43 16.86 2.99
N ASP A 18 2.21 16.22 4.14
CA ASP A 18 1.04 16.46 5.01
C ASP A 18 0.91 17.93 5.43
N THR A 19 2.03 18.62 5.64
CA THR A 19 2.05 20.03 6.08
C THR A 19 2.27 21.04 4.97
N ALA A 20 2.39 20.62 3.70
CA ALA A 20 2.64 21.51 2.58
C ALA A 20 1.50 22.51 2.31
N GLY A 21 0.28 22.19 2.74
CA GLY A 21 -0.93 22.93 2.36
C GLY A 21 -1.28 22.79 0.87
N ILE A 22 -0.71 21.78 0.19
CA ILE A 22 -0.94 21.47 -1.22
C ILE A 22 -1.73 20.16 -1.30
N PRO A 23 -2.80 20.09 -2.11
CA PRO A 23 -3.50 18.83 -2.37
C PRO A 23 -2.54 17.75 -2.86
N TRP A 24 -2.73 16.51 -2.40
CA TRP A 24 -1.85 15.43 -2.76
C TRP A 24 -2.59 14.11 -2.99
N VAL A 25 -2.04 13.29 -3.87
CA VAL A 25 -2.54 11.95 -4.18
C VAL A 25 -1.57 10.93 -3.63
N TRP A 26 -2.07 10.00 -2.85
CA TRP A 26 -1.32 8.83 -2.43
C TRP A 26 -1.55 7.68 -3.40
N TRP A 27 -0.48 7.02 -3.81
CA TRP A 27 -0.52 5.83 -4.65
C TRP A 27 0.01 4.62 -3.88
N CYS A 28 -0.76 3.54 -3.89
CA CYS A 28 -0.33 2.21 -3.44
C CYS A 28 0.11 1.38 -4.65
N SER A 29 1.41 1.16 -4.79
CA SER A 29 1.96 0.19 -5.73
C SER A 29 1.95 -1.27 -5.25
N PRO A 30 2.03 -1.61 -3.94
CA PRO A 30 1.97 -3.01 -3.54
C PRO A 30 0.53 -3.53 -3.54
N ASN A 31 0.38 -4.81 -3.17
CA ASN A 31 -0.92 -5.38 -2.84
C ASN A 31 -1.68 -4.45 -1.84
N PRO A 32 -2.98 -4.17 -2.09
CA PRO A 32 -3.74 -3.20 -1.29
C PRO A 32 -3.82 -3.57 0.19
N LEU A 33 -3.77 -4.87 0.55
CA LEU A 33 -3.85 -5.32 1.94
C LEU A 33 -2.66 -4.87 2.81
N VAL A 34 -1.55 -4.39 2.21
CA VAL A 34 -0.48 -3.74 2.99
C VAL A 34 -1.02 -2.56 3.81
N PHE A 35 -2.02 -1.86 3.29
CA PHE A 35 -2.58 -0.64 3.88
C PHE A 35 -4.06 -0.74 4.22
N LEU A 36 -4.79 -1.58 3.47
CA LEU A 36 -6.23 -1.71 3.54
C LEU A 36 -6.68 -3.06 4.09
N ASP A 37 -5.85 -3.78 4.84
CA ASP A 37 -6.32 -4.99 5.51
C ASP A 37 -7.39 -4.68 6.58
N ASP A 38 -8.21 -5.70 6.83
CA ASP A 38 -9.21 -5.76 7.88
C ASP A 38 -8.97 -7.01 8.74
N ASP A 39 -9.08 -6.88 10.06
CA ASP A 39 -8.76 -7.93 11.03
C ASP A 39 -9.67 -9.17 10.94
N LYS A 40 -10.84 -9.03 10.31
CA LYS A 40 -11.88 -10.08 10.20
C LYS A 40 -12.16 -10.50 8.77
N LEU A 41 -11.99 -9.60 7.81
CA LEU A 41 -12.40 -9.82 6.42
C LEU A 41 -11.25 -10.26 5.52
N THR A 42 -10.00 -9.96 5.89
CA THR A 42 -8.84 -10.20 5.01
C THR A 42 -7.61 -10.69 5.78
N PRO A 43 -6.71 -11.46 5.14
CA PRO A 43 -5.43 -11.79 5.75
C PRO A 43 -4.58 -10.53 5.96
N PRO A 44 -3.66 -10.51 6.93
CA PRO A 44 -2.79 -9.37 7.15
C PRO A 44 -1.91 -9.11 5.93
N GLY A 45 -1.69 -7.83 5.62
CA GLY A 45 -0.73 -7.44 4.58
C GLY A 45 0.64 -8.07 4.82
N CYS A 46 1.34 -8.43 3.73
CA CYS A 46 2.67 -9.08 3.77
C CYS A 46 2.75 -10.46 4.43
N SER A 47 1.64 -11.04 4.90
CA SER A 47 1.68 -12.34 5.61
C SER A 47 1.82 -13.56 4.70
N GLY A 48 1.35 -13.47 3.45
CA GLY A 48 1.22 -14.63 2.57
C GLY A 48 0.16 -15.66 3.01
N LEU A 49 -0.66 -15.33 4.02
CA LEU A 49 -1.72 -16.21 4.53
C LEU A 49 -2.93 -16.22 3.59
N PRO A 50 -3.64 -17.36 3.46
CA PRO A 50 -4.81 -17.46 2.59
C PRO A 50 -6.00 -16.68 3.15
N ALA A 51 -6.82 -16.13 2.25
CA ALA A 51 -8.06 -15.43 2.61
C ALA A 51 -9.15 -16.34 3.20
N SER A 52 -9.08 -17.65 2.92
CA SER A 52 -9.91 -18.68 3.56
C SER A 52 -9.22 -19.34 4.76
N GLY A 53 -8.13 -18.74 5.26
CA GLY A 53 -7.34 -19.27 6.36
C GLY A 53 -8.00 -19.04 7.74
N PRO A 54 -7.47 -19.68 8.80
CA PRO A 54 -7.97 -19.45 10.15
C PRO A 54 -7.69 -18.02 10.63
N ILE A 55 -8.71 -17.34 11.13
CA ILE A 55 -8.57 -15.99 11.73
C ILE A 55 -7.52 -15.99 12.86
N ALA A 56 -7.38 -17.10 13.60
CA ALA A 56 -6.37 -17.22 14.66
C ALA A 56 -4.93 -17.06 14.13
N GLU A 57 -4.62 -17.56 12.92
CA GLU A 57 -3.31 -17.38 12.31
C GLU A 57 -3.08 -15.93 11.88
N TRP A 58 -4.12 -15.28 11.36
CA TRP A 58 -4.07 -13.85 11.03
C TRP A 58 -3.77 -13.01 12.28
N GLN A 59 -4.44 -13.30 13.39
CA GLN A 59 -4.25 -12.60 14.66
C GLN A 59 -2.88 -12.87 15.29
N ALA A 60 -2.36 -14.09 15.16
CA ALA A 60 -1.01 -14.42 15.59
C ALA A 60 0.04 -13.61 14.81
N PHE A 61 -0.09 -13.52 13.48
CA PHE A 61 0.80 -12.72 12.65
C PHE A 61 0.72 -11.22 12.99
N ARG A 62 -0.49 -10.67 13.12
CA ARG A 62 -0.70 -9.26 13.52
C ARG A 62 -0.05 -8.96 14.86
N SER A 63 -0.26 -9.83 15.86
CA SER A 63 0.34 -9.68 17.18
C SER A 63 1.87 -9.67 17.12
N ALA A 64 2.48 -10.60 16.38
CA ALA A 64 3.93 -10.66 16.23
C ALA A 64 4.51 -9.42 15.53
N VAL A 65 3.85 -8.91 14.48
CA VAL A 65 4.27 -7.68 13.78
C VAL A 65 4.10 -6.46 14.69
N ASN A 66 3.00 -6.36 15.42
CA ASN A 66 2.73 -5.26 16.34
C ASN A 66 3.79 -5.20 17.46
N GLU A 67 4.11 -6.35 18.07
CA GLU A 67 5.16 -6.46 19.08
C GLU A 67 6.53 -6.04 18.53
N ALA A 68 6.91 -6.56 17.36
CA ALA A 68 8.19 -6.23 16.73
C ALA A 68 8.29 -4.76 16.27
N SER A 69 7.15 -4.09 16.03
CA SER A 69 7.10 -2.74 15.48
C SER A 69 6.87 -1.64 16.52
N GLU A 70 6.52 -1.99 17.76
CA GLU A 70 6.11 -1.04 18.82
C GLU A 70 7.09 0.13 19.00
N GLU A 71 8.39 -0.15 19.18
CA GLU A 71 9.41 0.88 19.37
C GLU A 71 9.54 1.79 18.15
N THR A 72 9.62 1.19 16.97
CA THR A 72 9.78 1.93 15.70
C THR A 72 8.54 2.77 15.41
N TRP A 73 7.34 2.25 15.68
CA TRP A 73 6.09 2.99 15.54
C TRP A 73 6.03 4.17 16.52
N ASN A 74 6.39 3.96 17.80
CA ASN A 74 6.38 5.04 18.81
C ASN A 74 7.34 6.17 18.43
N TYR A 75 8.55 5.82 17.96
CA TYR A 75 9.52 6.78 17.46
C TYR A 75 8.95 7.57 16.28
N TRP A 76 8.43 6.87 15.27
CA TRP A 76 7.97 7.49 14.04
C TRP A 76 6.74 8.38 14.24
N ASN A 77 5.77 7.90 15.02
CA ASN A 77 4.60 8.68 15.41
C ASN A 77 5.01 9.96 16.16
N SER A 78 5.93 9.85 17.12
CA SER A 78 6.43 11.03 17.86
C SER A 78 7.11 12.03 16.94
N TYR A 79 7.91 11.56 15.97
CA TYR A 79 8.52 12.41 14.96
C TYR A 79 7.47 13.13 14.10
N CYS A 80 6.46 12.41 13.59
CA CYS A 80 5.40 12.98 12.77
C CYS A 80 4.59 14.04 13.52
N VAL A 81 4.21 13.77 14.78
CA VAL A 81 3.49 14.71 15.64
C VAL A 81 4.34 15.96 15.90
N ALA A 82 5.64 15.81 16.19
CA ALA A 82 6.55 16.94 16.38
C ALA A 82 6.72 17.80 15.11
N LYS A 83 6.40 17.26 13.92
CA LYS A 83 6.37 17.99 12.65
C LYS A 83 5.00 18.59 12.31
N GLY A 84 4.01 18.48 13.20
CA GLY A 84 2.67 19.05 13.02
C GLY A 84 1.70 18.15 12.25
N VAL A 85 2.05 16.87 12.05
CA VAL A 85 1.13 15.89 11.46
C VAL A 85 0.20 15.33 12.54
N LYS A 86 -1.03 14.94 12.14
CA LYS A 86 -1.94 14.22 13.03
C LYS A 86 -1.29 12.90 13.50
N PRO A 87 -1.57 12.45 14.74
CA PRO A 87 -1.08 11.15 15.22
C PRO A 87 -1.45 10.04 14.25
N LEU A 88 -0.53 9.09 14.06
CA LEU A 88 -0.73 7.92 13.24
C LEU A 88 -1.69 6.95 13.96
N ASN A 89 -2.42 6.15 13.20
CA ASN A 89 -3.13 5.00 13.77
C ASN A 89 -2.11 4.00 14.33
N LYS A 90 -2.43 3.36 15.46
CA LYS A 90 -1.52 2.42 16.13
C LYS A 90 -1.10 1.31 15.17
N TYR A 91 0.22 1.07 15.06
CA TYR A 91 0.86 0.12 14.14
C TYR A 91 0.69 0.39 12.64
N LYS A 92 0.15 1.56 12.27
CA LYS A 92 0.15 2.04 10.88
C LYS A 92 1.13 3.21 10.78
N TYR A 93 1.92 3.23 9.71
CA TYR A 93 2.99 4.22 9.51
C TYR A 93 2.59 5.39 8.61
N LEU A 94 1.37 5.36 8.09
CA LEU A 94 0.87 6.26 7.07
C LEU A 94 -0.53 6.77 7.45
N ASN A 95 -0.71 8.09 7.36
CA ASN A 95 -2.00 8.74 7.21
C ASN A 95 -2.31 8.83 5.72
N PHE A 96 -3.47 8.32 5.30
CA PHE A 96 -3.92 8.43 3.91
C PHE A 96 -4.19 9.88 3.53
N SER A 97 -4.11 10.16 2.22
CA SER A 97 -4.46 11.48 1.71
C SER A 97 -5.93 11.78 2.03
N PRO A 98 -6.23 12.99 2.55
CA PRO A 98 -7.60 13.42 2.71
C PRO A 98 -8.26 13.78 1.36
N TYR A 99 -7.47 13.90 0.28
CA TYR A 99 -7.95 14.32 -1.03
C TYR A 99 -8.24 13.13 -1.95
N LEU A 100 -7.25 12.27 -2.18
CA LEU A 100 -7.37 11.13 -3.09
C LEU A 100 -6.30 10.07 -2.81
N ASN A 101 -6.73 8.82 -2.76
CA ASN A 101 -5.88 7.64 -2.63
C ASN A 101 -6.19 6.72 -3.81
N ILE A 102 -5.17 6.21 -4.48
CA ILE A 102 -5.34 5.29 -5.60
C ILE A 102 -4.46 4.07 -5.45
N TYR A 103 -4.88 2.95 -6.02
CA TYR A 103 -4.07 1.75 -6.10
C TYR A 103 -4.33 0.99 -7.39
N GLY A 104 -3.28 0.38 -7.92
CA GLY A 104 -3.34 -0.45 -9.11
C GLY A 104 -3.30 -1.92 -8.75
N PHE A 105 -4.39 -2.66 -8.98
CA PHE A 105 -4.44 -4.09 -8.69
C PHE A 105 -5.46 -4.80 -9.58
N PRO A 106 -5.18 -5.99 -10.15
CA PRO A 106 -6.10 -6.66 -11.06
C PRO A 106 -7.47 -6.89 -10.43
N LEU A 107 -8.54 -6.51 -11.15
CA LEU A 107 -9.91 -6.60 -10.64
C LEU A 107 -10.29 -8.01 -10.20
N GLU A 108 -9.81 -9.04 -10.93
CA GLU A 108 -10.10 -10.44 -10.65
C GLU A 108 -9.40 -10.97 -9.40
N LEU A 109 -8.40 -10.26 -8.89
CA LEU A 109 -7.61 -10.64 -7.71
C LEU A 109 -7.87 -9.71 -6.51
N ASP A 110 -8.61 -8.62 -6.71
CA ASP A 110 -8.86 -7.65 -5.67
C ASP A 110 -9.83 -8.17 -4.61
N TYR A 111 -9.81 -7.54 -3.44
CA TYR A 111 -10.56 -7.91 -2.25
C TYR A 111 -11.79 -7.03 -2.06
N THR A 112 -12.25 -6.30 -3.09
CA THR A 112 -13.33 -5.31 -2.96
C THR A 112 -14.69 -5.92 -2.65
N ASP A 113 -14.87 -7.21 -2.93
CA ASP A 113 -16.07 -8.00 -2.63
C ASP A 113 -16.24 -8.26 -1.12
N ILE A 114 -15.14 -8.55 -0.42
CA ILE A 114 -15.12 -8.81 1.02
C ILE A 114 -14.67 -7.59 1.84
N ARG A 115 -13.99 -6.63 1.21
CA ARG A 115 -13.47 -5.42 1.84
C ARG A 115 -13.77 -4.21 0.94
N PRO A 116 -14.93 -3.55 1.12
CA PRO A 116 -15.30 -2.36 0.36
C PRO A 116 -14.30 -1.22 0.52
N LEU A 117 -14.21 -0.35 -0.49
CA LEU A 117 -13.30 0.79 -0.48
C LEU A 117 -13.78 1.91 0.47
N PRO A 118 -12.88 2.51 1.26
CA PRO A 118 -13.19 3.74 1.99
C PRO A 118 -13.47 4.92 1.04
N PRO A 119 -14.07 6.01 1.54
CA PRO A 119 -14.19 7.25 0.77
C PRO A 119 -12.84 7.75 0.26
N ASN A 120 -12.84 8.41 -0.90
CA ASN A 120 -11.65 8.99 -1.55
C ASN A 120 -10.60 7.94 -1.96
N TRP A 121 -10.99 6.67 -2.08
CA TRP A 121 -10.17 5.62 -2.68
C TRP A 121 -10.69 5.22 -4.05
N HIS A 122 -9.77 5.07 -4.99
CA HIS A 122 -10.08 4.57 -6.32
C HIS A 122 -9.11 3.45 -6.72
N GLN A 123 -9.68 2.35 -7.18
CA GLN A 123 -8.96 1.25 -7.78
C GLN A 123 -8.82 1.49 -9.28
N PHE A 124 -7.71 1.02 -9.86
CA PHE A 124 -7.60 0.81 -11.30
C PHE A 124 -7.00 -0.56 -11.61
N ASP A 125 -7.53 -1.23 -12.63
CA ASP A 125 -7.26 -2.64 -12.94
C ASP A 125 -5.79 -2.92 -13.25
N ASN A 126 -5.22 -2.22 -14.23
CA ASN A 126 -3.81 -2.35 -14.56
C ASN A 126 -3.28 -1.12 -15.30
N LEU A 127 -1.97 -0.91 -15.19
CA LEU A 127 -1.21 -0.05 -16.09
C LEU A 127 -0.71 -0.91 -17.24
N LYS A 128 -1.61 -1.42 -18.07
CA LYS A 128 -1.17 -1.96 -19.35
C LYS A 128 -0.70 -0.81 -20.22
N ARG A 129 0.58 -0.81 -20.58
CA ARG A 129 1.04 -0.06 -21.75
C ARG A 129 0.21 -0.54 -22.94
N THR A 130 -0.50 0.37 -23.57
CA THR A 130 -1.26 0.11 -24.80
C THR A 130 -0.35 -0.08 -26.01
N ASP A 131 0.92 0.34 -25.90
CA ASP A 131 1.93 0.18 -26.94
C ASP A 131 2.30 -1.30 -27.08
N ARG A 132 1.67 -1.95 -28.07
CA ARG A 132 1.95 -3.33 -28.48
C ARG A 132 3.09 -3.43 -29.50
N ASP A 133 3.65 -2.28 -29.91
CA ASP A 133 4.60 -2.19 -31.04
C ASP A 133 6.04 -2.59 -30.70
N ILE A 134 6.30 -3.02 -29.45
CA ILE A 134 7.60 -3.57 -29.07
C ILE A 134 7.43 -5.08 -28.92
N THR A 135 7.78 -5.82 -29.96
CA THR A 135 7.96 -7.27 -29.84
C THR A 135 9.17 -7.50 -28.94
N PHE A 136 8.95 -7.96 -27.70
CA PHE A 136 10.05 -8.42 -26.87
C PHE A 136 10.63 -9.69 -27.50
N GLU A 137 11.83 -9.58 -28.06
CA GLU A 137 12.62 -10.75 -28.46
C GLU A 137 13.53 -11.16 -27.29
N ILE A 138 13.48 -12.45 -26.93
CA ILE A 138 14.42 -13.02 -25.95
C ILE A 138 15.84 -12.82 -26.51
N PRO A 139 16.74 -12.14 -25.76
CA PRO A 139 18.13 -12.00 -26.17
C PRO A 139 18.73 -13.35 -26.54
N VAL A 140 19.50 -13.42 -27.63
CA VAL A 140 20.10 -14.67 -28.14
C VAL A 140 20.75 -15.53 -27.04
N PRO A 141 21.49 -14.97 -26.06
CA PRO A 141 22.09 -15.78 -24.98
C PRO A 141 21.10 -16.48 -24.05
N LEU A 142 19.83 -16.06 -24.04
CA LEU A 142 18.76 -16.58 -23.18
C LEU A 142 17.76 -17.47 -23.93
N ARG A 143 17.75 -17.44 -25.27
CA ARG A 143 16.73 -18.07 -26.10
C ARG A 143 16.66 -19.61 -25.93
N ASP A 144 17.82 -20.25 -25.80
CA ASP A 144 17.93 -21.72 -25.80
C ASP A 144 18.31 -22.28 -24.42
N ARG A 145 18.24 -21.47 -23.36
CA ARG A 145 18.54 -21.95 -22.00
C ARG A 145 17.30 -22.65 -21.43
N PRO A 146 17.46 -23.79 -20.73
CA PRO A 146 16.35 -24.38 -20.00
C PRO A 146 15.83 -23.37 -18.97
N GLY A 147 14.51 -23.14 -18.97
CA GLY A 147 13.85 -22.37 -17.92
C GLY A 147 14.12 -23.04 -16.56
N LYS A 148 14.46 -22.24 -15.55
CA LYS A 148 14.53 -22.69 -14.16
C LYS A 148 13.29 -22.23 -13.42
#